data_AF-A0A7M4FFH6-F1
#
_entry.id   AF-A0A7M4FFH6-F1
#
_cell.length_a   1.000
_cell.length_b   1.000
_cell.length_c   1.000
_cell.angle_alpha   90.00
_cell.angle_beta   90.00
_cell.angle_gamma   90.00
#
_symmetry.space_group_name_H-M   'P 1'
#
loop_
_entity.id
_entity.type
_entity.pdbx_description
1 polymer ?
#
loop_
_entity_poly.entity_id
_entity_poly.type
_entity_poly.pdbx_seq_one_letter_code
_entity_poly.pdbx_strand_id
1 'polypeptide(L)'
;ILTFESKYTGSIIKEEILQRLNITPERHCQAFRGRKRKEERVPRLLWQNLTDLLNKWLKPETATKEDVCDQILLEQCITNLEEDAQRWVRCQCPKSSHEALQLAEDFDMAQGETHRDRGMRGVSYMWEAD
;
A
#
# COMPACT_ATOMS: atom_id res chain seq x y z
N ILE A 1 27.12 26.11 -1.83
CA ILE A 1 26.99 24.66 -2.10
C ILE A 1 26.37 23.92 -0.89
N LEU A 2 26.74 24.27 0.36
CA LEU A 2 26.25 23.57 1.57
C LEU A 2 24.81 23.88 2.05
N THR A 3 24.05 24.75 1.39
CA THR A 3 22.65 25.04 1.75
C THR A 3 21.63 24.23 0.97
N PHE A 4 22.04 23.56 -0.11
CA PHE A 4 21.17 22.75 -0.98
C PHE A 4 21.06 21.30 -0.46
N GLU A 5 22.19 20.70 -0.06
CA GLU A 5 22.25 19.33 0.49
C GLU A 5 21.55 19.21 1.87
N SER A 6 21.63 20.24 2.71
CA SER A 6 21.01 20.23 4.05
C SER A 6 19.47 20.26 4.03
N LYS A 7 18.86 20.87 3.00
CA LYS A 7 17.39 20.85 2.83
C LYS A 7 16.90 19.52 2.24
N TYR A 8 17.67 18.94 1.32
CA TYR A 8 17.32 17.69 0.63
C TYR A 8 17.36 16.49 1.58
N THR A 9 18.39 16.44 2.42
CA THR A 9 18.53 15.44 3.49
C THR A 9 17.38 15.51 4.51
N GLY A 10 16.94 16.72 4.88
CA GLY A 10 15.76 16.89 5.74
C GLY A 10 14.47 16.36 5.12
N SER A 11 14.30 16.51 3.80
CA SER A 11 13.14 15.96 3.08
C SER A 11 13.15 14.43 3.04
N ILE A 12 14.30 13.84 2.72
CA ILE A 12 14.47 12.37 2.66
C ILE A 12 14.26 11.74 4.04
N ILE A 13 14.86 12.32 5.08
CA ILE A 13 14.72 11.82 6.46
C ILE A 13 13.26 11.96 6.93
N LYS A 14 12.59 13.06 6.59
CA LYS A 14 11.17 13.23 6.92
C LYS A 14 10.30 12.20 6.20
N GLU A 15 10.54 11.95 4.91
CA GLU A 15 9.81 10.94 4.13
C GLU A 15 10.01 9.54 4.72
N GLU A 16 11.26 9.16 5.02
CA GLU A 16 11.64 7.87 5.61
C GLU A 16 11.04 7.71 7.03
N ILE A 17 11.03 8.75 7.85
CA ILE A 17 10.39 8.73 9.17
C ILE A 17 8.87 8.60 9.03
N LEU A 18 8.24 9.32 8.10
CA LEU A 18 6.79 9.22 7.87
C LEU A 18 6.40 7.82 7.36
N GLN A 19 7.24 7.21 6.51
CA GLN A 19 7.11 5.83 6.07
C GLN A 19 7.26 4.85 7.24
N ARG A 20 8.32 4.98 8.07
CA ARG A 20 8.54 4.13 9.25
C ARG A 20 7.50 4.29 10.34
N LEU A 21 6.92 5.49 10.49
CA LEU A 21 5.79 5.76 11.39
C LEU A 21 4.45 5.32 10.78
N ASN A 22 4.47 4.83 9.55
CA ASN A 22 3.32 4.34 8.79
C ASN A 22 2.22 5.43 8.68
N ILE A 23 2.61 6.68 8.44
CA ILE A 23 1.67 7.82 8.23
C ILE A 23 1.44 7.94 6.72
N THR A 24 0.81 6.91 6.15
CA THR A 24 0.48 6.83 4.72
C THR A 24 -0.98 7.22 4.48
N PRO A 25 -1.33 7.71 3.27
CA PRO A 25 -2.72 7.87 2.87
C PRO A 25 -3.54 6.60 3.09
N GLU A 26 -2.95 5.42 2.86
CA GLU A 26 -3.58 4.12 3.11
C GLU A 26 -4.00 3.94 4.58
N ARG A 27 -3.14 4.28 5.55
CA ARG A 27 -3.51 4.16 6.96
C ARG A 27 -4.61 5.12 7.35
N HIS A 28 -4.60 6.34 6.79
CA HIS A 28 -5.70 7.29 7.00
C HIS A 28 -7.00 6.78 6.38
N CYS A 29 -6.96 6.13 5.21
CA CYS A 29 -8.11 5.44 4.62
C CYS A 29 -8.66 4.34 5.51
N GLN A 30 -7.79 3.44 5.98
CA GLN A 30 -8.18 2.35 6.87
C GLN A 30 -8.79 2.88 8.17
N ALA A 31 -8.20 3.92 8.75
CA ALA A 31 -8.76 4.59 9.92
C ALA A 31 -10.10 5.28 9.61
N PHE A 32 -10.25 5.89 8.42
CA PHE A 32 -11.48 6.54 7.98
C PHE A 32 -12.63 5.54 7.87
N ARG A 33 -12.43 4.42 7.16
CA ARG A 33 -13.44 3.36 6.96
C ARG A 33 -13.60 2.41 8.16
N GLY A 34 -12.61 2.35 9.04
CA GLY A 34 -12.60 1.49 10.21
C GLY A 34 -13.68 1.83 11.24
N ARG A 35 -14.08 0.82 12.04
CA ARG A 35 -15.00 1.01 13.17
C ARG A 35 -14.37 1.91 14.23
N LYS A 36 -15.11 2.92 14.65
CA LYS A 36 -14.72 3.85 15.74
C LYS A 36 -15.00 3.25 17.11
N ARG A 37 -14.22 3.63 18.12
CA ARG A 37 -14.47 3.26 19.53
C ARG A 37 -15.74 3.95 20.03
N LYS A 38 -16.31 3.48 21.15
CA LYS A 38 -17.61 3.98 21.64
C LYS A 38 -17.55 5.47 21.97
N GLU A 39 -16.42 5.91 22.53
CA GLU A 39 -16.14 7.27 22.97
C GLU A 39 -16.01 8.23 21.76
N GLU A 40 -15.53 7.71 20.63
CA GLU A 40 -15.36 8.46 19.38
C GLU A 40 -16.65 8.57 18.56
N ARG A 41 -17.73 7.87 18.95
CA ARG A 41 -19.03 7.89 18.25
C ARG A 41 -19.95 9.02 18.71
N VAL A 42 -19.49 9.89 19.61
CA VAL A 42 -20.21 11.13 19.94
C VAL A 42 -20.35 11.95 18.65
N PRO A 43 -21.55 12.36 18.21
CA PRO A 43 -21.76 12.86 16.84
C PRO A 43 -20.80 13.96 16.39
N ARG A 44 -20.54 14.95 17.25
CA ARG A 44 -19.62 16.06 16.94
C ARG A 44 -18.17 15.61 16.85
N LEU A 45 -17.73 14.74 17.77
CA LEU A 45 -16.38 14.19 17.76
C LEU A 45 -16.17 13.25 16.56
N LEU A 46 -17.18 12.44 16.25
CA LEU A 46 -17.18 11.55 15.09
C LEU A 46 -17.01 12.34 13.80
N TRP A 47 -17.80 13.40 13.62
CA TRP A 47 -17.72 14.26 12.45
C TRP A 47 -16.34 14.91 12.30
N GLN A 48 -15.79 15.46 13.39
CA GLN A 48 -14.45 16.05 13.40
C GLN A 48 -13.38 15.02 13.03
N ASN A 49 -13.41 13.85 13.67
CA ASN A 49 -12.46 12.77 13.40
C ASN A 49 -12.52 12.28 11.94
N LEU A 50 -13.74 12.12 11.38
CA LEU A 50 -13.90 11.70 9.99
C LEU A 50 -13.40 12.78 9.02
N THR A 51 -13.67 14.05 9.29
CA THR A 51 -13.21 15.17 8.46
C THR A 51 -11.68 15.24 8.47
N ASP A 52 -11.05 15.13 9.64
CA ASP A 52 -9.59 15.14 9.77
C ASP A 52 -8.93 13.96 9.05
N LEU A 53 -9.55 12.77 9.11
CA LEU A 53 -9.06 11.59 8.41
C LEU A 53 -9.22 11.72 6.90
N LEU A 54 -10.34 12.26 6.43
CA LEU A 54 -10.58 12.54 5.01
C LEU A 54 -9.54 13.51 4.47
N ASN A 55 -9.26 14.59 5.20
CA ASN A 55 -8.28 15.60 4.77
C ASN A 55 -6.85 15.04 4.76
N LYS A 56 -6.49 14.17 5.71
CA LYS A 56 -5.19 13.50 5.73
C LYS A 56 -5.06 12.42 4.64
N TRP A 57 -6.16 11.77 4.29
CA TRP A 57 -6.19 10.73 3.27
C TRP A 57 -6.20 11.31 1.85
N LEU A 58 -7.21 12.11 1.52
CA LEU A 58 -7.46 12.59 0.16
C LEU A 58 -6.86 13.98 -0.13
N LYS A 59 -6.59 14.79 0.91
CA LYS A 59 -6.13 16.19 0.77
C LYS A 59 -6.97 16.97 -0.25
N PRO A 60 -8.31 17.05 -0.06
CA PRO A 60 -9.25 17.55 -1.05
C PRO A 60 -9.01 19.00 -1.46
N GLU A 61 -8.27 19.79 -0.67
CA GLU A 61 -7.89 21.16 -1.00
C GLU A 61 -6.86 21.24 -2.15
N THR A 62 -6.09 20.17 -2.37
CA THR A 62 -5.02 20.11 -3.36
C THR A 62 -5.20 19.02 -4.41
N ALA A 63 -6.03 18.01 -4.13
CA ALA A 63 -6.26 16.88 -5.01
C ALA A 63 -7.23 17.22 -6.14
N THR A 64 -6.91 16.76 -7.35
CA THR A 64 -7.83 16.76 -8.48
C THR A 64 -8.89 15.67 -8.33
N LYS A 65 -9.92 15.71 -9.17
CA LYS A 65 -10.93 14.64 -9.20
C LYS A 65 -10.28 13.30 -9.53
N GLU A 66 -9.34 13.31 -10.45
CA GLU A 66 -8.59 12.14 -10.89
C GLU A 66 -7.74 11.57 -9.75
N ASP A 67 -7.08 12.41 -8.95
CA ASP A 67 -6.33 11.98 -7.76
C ASP A 67 -7.25 11.30 -6.74
N VAL A 68 -8.44 11.87 -6.49
CA VAL A 68 -9.41 11.27 -5.57
C VAL A 68 -9.90 9.91 -6.09
N CYS A 69 -10.19 9.80 -7.39
CA CYS A 69 -10.57 8.55 -8.01
C CYS A 69 -9.46 7.49 -7.92
N ASP A 70 -8.22 7.86 -8.26
CA ASP A 70 -7.07 6.95 -8.19
C ASP A 70 -6.82 6.48 -6.75
N GLN A 71 -6.94 7.38 -5.77
CA GLN A 71 -6.73 7.05 -4.37
C GLN A 71 -7.80 6.08 -3.82
N ILE A 72 -9.04 6.17 -4.31
CA ILE A 72 -10.11 5.20 -4.02
C ILE A 72 -9.83 3.87 -4.73
N LEU A 73 -9.43 3.90 -6.00
CA LEU A 73 -9.07 2.71 -6.76
C LEU A 73 -7.92 1.96 -6.11
N LEU A 74 -6.89 2.68 -5.66
CA LEU A 74 -5.74 2.12 -4.94
C LEU A 74 -6.17 1.32 -3.71
N GLU A 75 -7.06 1.88 -2.88
CA GLU A 75 -7.58 1.13 -1.72
C GLU A 75 -8.37 -0.11 -2.15
N GLN A 76 -9.22 0.00 -3.18
CA GLN A 76 -9.99 -1.14 -3.67
C GLN A 76 -9.10 -2.22 -4.28
N CYS A 77 -8.07 -1.86 -5.05
CA CYS A 77 -7.09 -2.79 -5.59
C CYS A 77 -6.46 -3.60 -4.45
N ILE A 78 -5.85 -2.93 -3.47
CA ILE A 78 -5.16 -3.60 -2.37
C ILE A 78 -6.13 -4.43 -1.52
N THR A 79 -7.34 -3.94 -1.27
CA THR A 79 -8.31 -4.61 -0.37
C THR A 79 -8.86 -5.91 -0.95
N ASN A 80 -8.95 -6.03 -2.27
CA ASN A 80 -9.51 -7.19 -2.95
C ASN A 80 -8.47 -8.25 -3.36
N LEU A 81 -7.17 -7.99 -3.18
CA LEU A 81 -6.13 -9.00 -3.39
C LEU A 81 -6.23 -10.13 -2.36
N GLU A 82 -5.73 -11.31 -2.73
CA GLU A 82 -5.52 -12.42 -1.79
C GLU A 82 -4.56 -12.02 -0.66
N GLU A 83 -4.67 -12.67 0.50
CA GLU A 83 -4.02 -12.22 1.74
C GLU A 83 -2.49 -12.04 1.61
N ASP A 84 -1.82 -12.96 0.92
CA ASP A 84 -0.36 -12.90 0.75
C ASP A 84 0.07 -11.78 -0.22
N ALA A 85 -0.61 -11.66 -1.37
CA ALA A 85 -0.38 -10.58 -2.32
C ALA A 85 -0.68 -9.22 -1.68
N GLN A 86 -1.78 -9.13 -0.95
CA GLN A 86 -2.18 -7.92 -0.23
C GLN A 86 -1.12 -7.48 0.78
N ARG A 87 -0.58 -8.40 1.60
CA ARG A 87 0.49 -8.08 2.56
C ARG A 87 1.74 -7.60 1.83
N TRP A 88 2.13 -8.30 0.77
CA TRP A 88 3.32 -7.96 0.00
C TRP A 88 3.21 -6.59 -0.67
N VAL A 89 2.10 -6.30 -1.35
CA VAL A 89 1.85 -5.01 -2.01
C VAL A 89 1.84 -3.87 -0.97
N ARG A 90 1.21 -4.05 0.19
CA ARG A 90 1.22 -3.05 1.27
C ARG A 90 2.63 -2.75 1.78
N CYS A 91 3.49 -3.76 1.89
CA CYS A 91 4.88 -3.54 2.29
C CYS A 91 5.66 -2.63 1.33
N GLN A 92 5.26 -2.57 0.06
CA GLN A 92 5.88 -1.69 -0.93
C GLN A 92 5.32 -0.25 -0.91
N CYS A 93 4.26 0.02 -0.14
CA CYS A 93 3.66 1.35 0.01
C CYS A 93 3.34 2.07 -1.32
N PRO A 94 2.54 1.45 -2.22
CA PRO A 94 2.21 2.05 -3.52
C PRO A 94 1.52 3.41 -3.36
N LYS A 95 1.81 4.32 -4.29
CA LYS A 95 1.30 5.69 -4.31
C LYS A 95 0.17 5.89 -5.32
N SER A 96 -0.07 4.93 -6.22
CA SER A 96 -1.14 4.96 -7.22
C SER A 96 -1.78 3.60 -7.44
N SER A 97 -3.01 3.57 -7.95
CA SER A 97 -3.71 2.31 -8.26
C SER A 97 -2.96 1.47 -9.29
N HIS A 98 -2.35 2.12 -10.28
CA HIS A 98 -1.54 1.47 -11.31
C HIS A 98 -0.29 0.81 -10.72
N GLU A 99 0.41 1.49 -9.80
CA GLU A 99 1.57 0.90 -9.11
C GLU A 99 1.17 -0.34 -8.30
N ALA A 100 0.03 -0.29 -7.59
CA ALA A 100 -0.47 -1.45 -6.86
C ALA A 100 -0.83 -2.62 -7.78
N LEU A 101 -1.38 -2.36 -8.97
CA LEU A 101 -1.65 -3.38 -9.98
C LEU A 101 -0.35 -4.05 -10.45
N GLN A 102 0.64 -3.25 -10.85
CA GLN A 102 1.92 -3.77 -11.33
C GLN A 102 2.61 -4.64 -10.26
N LEU A 103 2.60 -4.17 -9.02
CA LEU A 103 3.12 -4.94 -7.88
C LEU A 103 2.37 -6.26 -7.68
N ALA A 104 1.05 -6.28 -7.81
CA ALA A 104 0.28 -7.52 -7.71
C ALA A 104 0.63 -8.52 -8.84
N GLU A 105 0.79 -8.04 -10.07
CA GLU A 105 1.19 -8.86 -11.22
C GLU A 105 2.60 -9.44 -11.03
N ASP A 106 3.55 -8.63 -10.53
CA ASP A 106 4.91 -9.08 -10.21
C ASP A 106 4.92 -10.18 -9.14
N PHE A 107 4.05 -10.07 -8.13
CA PHE A 107 3.89 -11.08 -7.08
C PHE A 107 3.36 -12.41 -7.65
N ASP A 108 2.34 -12.36 -8.50
CA ASP A 108 1.76 -13.55 -9.13
C ASP A 108 2.77 -14.26 -10.05
N MET A 109 3.57 -13.49 -10.79
CA MET A 109 4.63 -14.02 -11.64
C MET A 109 5.68 -14.76 -10.81
N ALA A 110 6.16 -14.14 -9.73
CA ALA A 110 7.12 -14.74 -8.82
C ALA A 110 6.59 -16.03 -8.18
N GLN A 111 5.32 -16.05 -7.76
CA GLN A 111 4.68 -17.25 -7.22
C GLN A 111 4.59 -18.38 -8.27
N GLY A 112 4.20 -18.06 -9.50
CA GLY A 112 4.10 -19.03 -10.59
C GLY A 112 5.45 -19.66 -10.97
N GLU A 113 6.54 -18.91 -10.90
CA GLU A 113 7.90 -19.43 -11.09
C GLU A 113 8.28 -20.43 -10.00
N THR A 114 7.95 -20.17 -8.74
CA THR A 114 8.24 -21.12 -7.64
C THR A 114 7.51 -22.46 -7.79
N HIS A 115 6.30 -22.46 -8.37
CA HIS A 115 5.55 -23.68 -8.64
C HIS A 115 6.12 -24.48 -9.80
N ARG A 116 6.62 -23.83 -10.86
CA ARG A 116 7.29 -24.50 -11.99
C ARG A 116 8.63 -25.10 -11.57
N ASP A 117 9.39 -24.41 -10.72
CA ASP A 117 10.69 -24.86 -10.24
C ASP A 117 10.62 -26.01 -9.19
N ARG A 118 9.43 -26.23 -8.60
CA ARG A 118 9.13 -27.43 -7.81
C ARG A 118 8.67 -28.60 -8.67
N GLY A 119 8.01 -28.35 -9.81
CA GLY A 119 7.59 -29.38 -10.77
C GLY A 119 8.73 -30.04 -11.54
N MET A 120 9.82 -29.31 -11.81
CA MET A 120 10.99 -29.86 -12.53
C MET A 120 12.00 -30.61 -11.64
N ARG A 121 11.94 -30.50 -10.31
CA ARG A 121 12.81 -31.29 -9.41
C ARG A 121 12.34 -32.74 -9.17
N GLY A 122 11.14 -33.10 -9.66
CA GLY A 122 10.53 -34.42 -9.48
C GLY A 122 10.75 -35.42 -10.62
N VAL A 123 11.41 -35.05 -11.71
CA VAL A 123 11.60 -35.94 -12.88
C VAL A 123 13.06 -35.88 -13.34
N SER A 124 13.99 -36.37 -12.52
CA SER A 124 15.41 -36.48 -12.92
C SER A 124 16.06 -37.84 -12.62
N TYR A 125 15.32 -38.84 -12.14
CA TYR A 125 15.89 -40.17 -11.94
C TYR A 125 14.91 -41.25 -12.42
N MET A 126 14.80 -41.45 -13.74
CA MET A 126 14.09 -42.64 -14.22
C MET A 126 14.41 -43.16 -15.62
N TRP A 127 15.56 -42.88 -16.23
CA TRP A 127 16.00 -43.61 -17.43
C TRP A 127 17.52 -43.73 -17.53
N GLU A 128 18.10 -44.61 -16.71
CA GLU A 128 19.39 -45.28 -16.99
C GLU A 128 19.44 -46.50 -16.06
N ALA A 129 18.83 -47.60 -16.52
CA ALA A 129 19.07 -48.92 -16.00
C ALA A 129 19.14 -49.86 -17.21
N ASP A 130 20.34 -50.36 -17.43
CA ASP A 130 20.74 -51.39 -18.40
C ASP A 130 19.92 -52.68 -18.27
#